data_AF-A0A943G261-F1
#
_entry.id   AF-A0A943G261-F1
#
_cell.length_a   1.000
_cell.length_b   1.000
_cell.length_c   1.000
_cell.angle_alpha   90.00
_cell.angle_beta   90.00
_cell.angle_gamma   90.00
#
_symmetry.space_group_name_H-M   'P 1'
#
loop_
_entity.id
_entity.type
_entity.pdbx_description
1 polymer ?
#
loop_
_entity_poly.entity_id
_entity_poly.type
_entity_poly.pdbx_seq_one_letter_code
_entity_poly.pdbx_strand_id
1 'polypeptide(L)'
;MKKKKMKKKVKISKFERLIYTLAVTLVLMAPISIVFSKATLSKLNFEVEEKKQEITSQQKKNDSLAMAIDELASLTKIQQVAQSEGLSYNNANIKVVR
;
A
#
# COMPACT_ATOMS: atom_id res chain seq x y z
N MET A 1 35.13 44.93 -61.13
CA MET A 1 34.57 43.59 -60.85
C MET A 1 34.41 43.38 -59.35
N LYS A 2 33.19 43.29 -58.80
CA LYS A 2 32.96 42.92 -57.38
C LYS A 2 32.28 41.55 -57.33
N LYS A 3 33.00 40.51 -56.89
CA LYS A 3 32.47 39.16 -56.71
C LYS A 3 31.50 39.14 -55.52
N LYS A 4 30.20 39.03 -55.81
CA LYS A 4 29.13 38.88 -54.82
C LYS A 4 29.29 37.52 -54.12
N LYS A 5 29.74 37.53 -52.86
CA LYS A 5 29.80 36.32 -52.03
C LYS A 5 28.36 35.83 -51.78
N MET A 6 27.96 34.77 -52.48
CA MET A 6 26.69 34.10 -52.26
C MET A 6 26.71 33.43 -50.88
N LYS A 7 25.95 33.97 -49.92
CA LYS A 7 25.70 33.33 -48.64
C LYS A 7 24.90 32.04 -48.93
N LYS A 8 25.54 30.88 -48.80
CA LYS A 8 24.86 29.58 -48.88
C LYS A 8 23.80 29.53 -47.79
N LYS A 9 22.52 29.69 -48.17
CA LYS A 9 21.40 29.40 -47.28
C LYS A 9 21.43 27.89 -47.02
N VAL A 10 21.80 27.50 -45.81
CA VAL A 10 21.69 26.11 -45.36
C VAL A 10 20.21 25.76 -45.41
N LYS A 11 19.80 25.01 -46.44
CA LYS A 11 18.44 24.48 -46.52
C LYS A 11 18.38 23.30 -45.57
N ILE A 12 17.81 23.51 -44.39
CA ILE A 12 17.46 22.42 -43.48
C ILE A 12 16.61 21.42 -44.26
N SER A 13 17.08 20.18 -44.34
CA SER A 13 16.37 19.11 -45.04
C SER A 13 15.06 18.81 -44.29
N LYS A 14 14.00 18.38 -45.01
CA LYS A 14 12.70 18.05 -44.39
C LYS A 14 12.85 17.02 -43.26
N PHE A 15 13.83 16.13 -43.39
CA PHE A 15 14.15 15.10 -42.41
C PHE A 15 14.79 15.68 -41.13
N GLU A 16 15.71 16.65 -41.26
CA GLU A 16 16.30 17.33 -40.10
C GLU A 16 15.22 18.06 -39.29
N ARG A 17 14.27 18.71 -39.96
CA ARG A 17 13.15 19.38 -39.28
C ARG A 17 12.29 18.38 -38.50
N LEU A 18 12.05 17.18 -39.04
CA LEU A 18 11.30 16.12 -38.37
C LEU A 18 12.01 15.64 -37.09
N ILE A 19 13.33 15.38 -37.17
CA ILE A 19 14.13 14.96 -36.02
C ILE A 19 14.13 16.03 -34.93
N TYR A 20 14.30 17.31 -35.29
CA TYR A 20 14.25 18.39 -34.32
C TYR A 20 12.87 18.51 -33.66
N THR A 21 11.78 18.36 -34.42
CA THR A 21 10.44 18.39 -33.83
C THR A 21 10.22 17.21 -32.87
N LEU A 22 10.65 16.01 -33.24
CA LEU A 22 10.56 14.81 -32.39
C LEU A 22 11.38 14.94 -31.11
N ALA A 23 12.60 15.47 -31.22
CA ALA A 23 13.48 15.71 -30.09
C ALA A 23 12.86 16.69 -29.09
N VAL A 24 12.31 17.81 -29.58
CA VAL A 24 11.63 18.79 -28.72
C VAL A 24 10.38 18.18 -28.07
N THR A 25 9.57 17.43 -28.82
CA THR A 25 8.39 16.76 -28.26
C THR A 25 8.74 15.76 -27.16
N LEU A 26 9.81 14.97 -27.34
CA LEU A 26 10.28 14.02 -26.32
C LEU A 26 10.77 14.71 -25.06
N VAL A 27 11.55 15.79 -25.21
CA VAL A 27 12.04 16.58 -24.07
C VAL A 27 10.89 17.19 -23.28
N LEU A 28 9.82 17.61 -23.94
CA LEU A 28 8.62 18.15 -23.28
C LEU A 28 7.73 17.06 -22.65
N MET A 29 7.64 15.87 -23.25
CA MET A 29 6.86 14.75 -22.71
C MET A 29 7.54 14.04 -21.52
N ALA A 30 8.88 14.07 -21.45
CA ALA A 30 9.64 13.44 -20.38
C ALA A 30 9.24 13.92 -18.96
N PRO A 31 9.22 15.23 -18.65
CA PRO A 31 8.84 15.69 -17.30
C PRO A 31 7.38 15.35 -16.98
N ILE A 32 6.48 15.40 -17.98
CA ILE A 32 5.07 15.05 -17.80
C ILE A 32 4.96 13.59 -17.35
N SER A 33 5.59 12.66 -18.07
CA SER A 33 5.58 11.24 -17.71
C SER A 33 6.18 10.99 -16.33
N ILE A 34 7.28 11.65 -15.98
CA ILE A 34 7.93 11.50 -14.67
C ILE A 34 6.99 11.93 -13.54
N VAL A 35 6.29 13.06 -13.68
CA VAL A 35 5.35 13.56 -12.67
C VAL A 35 4.16 12.61 -12.53
N PHE A 36 3.58 12.16 -13.65
CA PHE A 36 2.49 11.18 -13.63
C PHE A 36 2.93 9.87 -12.96
N SER A 37 4.07 9.30 -13.35
CA SER A 37 4.60 8.08 -12.73
C SER A 37 4.86 8.26 -11.23
N LYS A 38 5.42 9.39 -10.80
CA LYS A 38 5.63 9.68 -9.37
C LYS A 38 4.32 9.80 -8.61
N ALA A 39 3.31 10.46 -9.18
CA ALA A 39 1.98 10.58 -8.59
C ALA A 39 1.28 9.21 -8.47
N THR A 40 1.34 8.39 -9.53
CA THR A 40 0.81 7.03 -9.52
C THR A 40 1.54 6.15 -8.50
N LEU A 41 2.87 6.24 -8.43
CA LEU A 41 3.64 5.47 -7.45
C LEU A 41 3.30 5.87 -6.01
N SER A 42 3.11 7.17 -5.75
CA SER A 42 2.66 7.65 -4.44
C SER A 42 1.27 7.13 -4.09
N LYS A 43 0.32 7.16 -5.04
CA LYS A 43 -1.02 6.60 -4.86
C LYS A 43 -0.97 5.11 -4.58
N LEU A 44 -0.15 4.36 -5.34
CA LEU A 44 0.02 2.93 -5.13
C LEU A 44 0.63 2.63 -3.76
N ASN A 45 1.64 3.39 -3.32
CA ASN A 45 2.21 3.25 -1.98
C ASN A 45 1.16 3.51 -0.89
N PHE A 46 0.31 4.52 -1.07
CA PHE A 46 -0.78 4.81 -0.14
C PHE A 46 -1.80 3.67 -0.08
N GLU A 47 -2.24 3.17 -1.23
CA GLU A 47 -3.20 2.07 -1.32
C GLU A 47 -2.64 0.77 -0.72
N VAL A 48 -1.35 0.48 -0.94
CA VAL A 48 -0.66 -0.66 -0.32
C VAL A 48 -0.61 -0.50 1.21
N GLU A 49 -0.28 0.69 1.71
CA GLU A 49 -0.21 0.94 3.15
C GLU A 49 -1.60 0.86 3.80
N GLU A 50 -2.64 1.40 3.16
CA GLU A 50 -4.03 1.28 3.60
C GLU A 50 -4.46 -0.19 3.68
N LYS A 51 -4.19 -0.98 2.64
CA LYS A 51 -4.52 -2.42 2.64
C LYS A 51 -3.74 -3.19 3.69
N LYS A 52 -2.48 -2.82 3.94
CA LYS A 52 -1.68 -3.43 5.02
C LYS A 52 -2.26 -3.11 6.40
N GLN A 53 -2.77 -1.90 6.61
CA GLN A 53 -3.45 -1.53 7.85
C GLN A 53 -4.77 -2.29 8.03
N GLU A 54 -5.57 -2.43 6.97
CA GLU A 54 -6.79 -3.26 6.98
C GLU A 54 -6.48 -4.70 7.38
N ILE A 55 -5.47 -5.32 6.74
CA ILE A 55 -5.03 -6.70 7.06
C ILE A 55 -4.58 -6.80 8.51
N THR A 56 -3.77 -5.84 8.98
CA THR A 56 -3.27 -5.83 10.37
C THR A 56 -4.42 -5.70 11.38
N SER A 57 -5.43 -4.88 11.08
CA SER A 57 -6.63 -4.73 11.91
C SER A 57 -7.43 -6.04 11.96
N GLN A 58 -7.60 -6.69 10.81
CA GLN A 58 -8.30 -7.96 10.74
C GLN A 58 -7.54 -9.08 11.45
N GLN A 59 -6.21 -9.13 11.32
CA GLN A 59 -5.37 -10.09 12.04
C GLN A 59 -5.53 -9.92 13.55
N LYS A 60 -5.47 -8.69 14.07
CA LYS A 60 -5.69 -8.42 15.50
C LYS A 60 -7.07 -8.88 15.99
N LYS A 61 -8.12 -8.70 15.18
CA LYS A 61 -9.47 -9.22 15.50
C LYS A 61 -9.47 -10.73 15.54
N ASN A 62 -8.85 -11.39 14.56
CA ASN A 62 -8.76 -12.84 14.50
C ASN A 62 -7.98 -13.39 15.72
N ASP A 63 -6.86 -12.77 16.06
CA ASP A 63 -6.06 -13.14 17.23
C ASP A 63 -6.87 -12.96 18.53
N SER A 64 -7.61 -11.85 18.65
CA SER A 64 -8.47 -11.60 19.82
C SER A 64 -9.61 -12.62 19.94
N LEU A 65 -10.22 -13.01 18.82
CA LEU A 65 -11.24 -14.05 18.78
C LEU A 65 -10.66 -15.41 19.15
N ALA A 66 -9.46 -15.74 18.67
CA ALA A 66 -8.76 -16.97 19.03
C ALA A 66 -8.48 -17.02 20.54
N MET A 67 -8.00 -15.92 21.14
CA MET A 67 -7.80 -15.82 22.59
C MET A 67 -9.10 -16.06 23.37
N ALA A 68 -10.21 -15.45 22.94
CA ALA A 68 -11.50 -15.66 23.59
C ALA A 68 -11.96 -17.13 23.52
N ILE A 69 -11.69 -17.82 22.41
CA ILE A 69 -11.98 -19.26 22.26
C ILE A 69 -11.12 -20.07 23.25
N ASP A 70 -9.83 -19.78 23.36
CA ASP A 70 -8.93 -20.48 24.27
C ASP A 70 -9.32 -20.28 25.74
N GLU A 71 -9.72 -19.06 26.11
CA GLU A 71 -10.26 -18.76 27.44
C GLU A 71 -11.54 -19.55 27.72
N LEU A 72 -12.49 -19.59 26.78
CA LEU A 72 -13.73 -20.37 26.92
C LEU A 72 -13.45 -21.88 27.05
N ALA A 73 -12.52 -22.42 26.26
CA ALA A 73 -12.13 -23.82 26.34
C ALA A 73 -11.46 -24.14 27.70
N SER A 74 -10.59 -23.25 28.17
CA SER A 74 -9.97 -23.34 29.49
C SER A 74 -11.01 -23.31 30.62
N LEU A 75 -11.97 -22.37 30.58
CA LEU A 75 -13.08 -22.28 31.53
C LEU A 75 -13.92 -23.56 31.54
N THR A 76 -14.27 -24.08 30.37
CA THR A 76 -15.03 -25.35 30.24
C THR A 76 -14.26 -26.50 30.88
N LYS A 77 -12.93 -26.55 30.67
CA LYS A 77 -12.09 -27.59 31.26
C LYS A 77 -11.99 -27.46 32.78
N ILE A 78 -11.87 -26.25 33.30
CA ILE A 78 -11.91 -25.98 34.76
C ILE A 78 -13.23 -26.45 35.35
N GLN A 79 -14.36 -26.18 34.70
CA GLN A 79 -15.68 -26.63 35.15
C GLN A 79 -15.81 -28.15 35.15
N GLN A 80 -15.31 -28.83 34.12
CA GLN A 80 -15.32 -30.30 34.04
C GLN A 80 -14.51 -30.94 35.17
N VAL A 81 -13.30 -30.44 35.44
CA VAL A 81 -12.47 -30.93 36.55
C VAL A 81 -13.12 -30.65 37.91
N ALA A 82 -13.68 -29.46 38.10
CA ALA A 82 -14.39 -29.14 39.34
C ALA A 82 -15.56 -30.11 39.59
N GLN A 83 -16.36 -30.40 38.55
CA GLN A 83 -17.45 -31.36 38.64
C GLN A 83 -16.97 -32.80 38.91
N SER A 84 -15.86 -33.24 38.30
CA SER A 84 -15.30 -34.58 38.55
C SER A 84 -14.78 -34.74 39.98
N GLU A 85 -14.27 -33.67 40.58
CA GLU A 85 -13.83 -33.61 41.98
C GLU A 85 -15.01 -33.39 42.96
N GLY A 86 -16.26 -33.40 42.47
CA GLY A 86 -17.47 -33.23 43.29
C GLY A 86 -17.75 -31.79 43.71
N LEU A 87 -17.04 -30.80 43.15
CA LEU A 87 -17.24 -29.39 43.42
C LEU A 87 -18.36 -28.83 42.53
N SER A 88 -19.39 -28.26 43.15
CA SER A 88 -20.49 -27.59 42.45
C SER A 88 -20.23 -26.10 42.29
N TYR A 89 -20.58 -25.54 41.14
CA TYR A 89 -20.50 -24.10 40.88
C TYR A 89 -21.49 -23.33 41.78
N ASN A 90 -20.98 -22.54 42.74
CA ASN A 90 -21.82 -21.73 43.63
C ASN A 90 -21.67 -20.23 43.30
N ASN A 91 -22.71 -19.65 42.70
CA ASN A 91 -22.70 -18.26 42.24
C ASN A 91 -22.95 -17.22 43.37
N ALA A 92 -23.30 -17.65 44.58
CA ALA A 92 -23.71 -16.75 45.66
C ALA A 92 -22.54 -16.10 46.43
N ASN A 93 -21.29 -16.55 46.24
CA ASN A 93 -20.12 -16.13 47.05
C ASN A 93 -18.86 -15.82 46.21
N ILE A 94 -19.00 -15.19 45.04
CA ILE A 94 -17.84 -14.80 44.23
C ILE A 94 -17.26 -13.48 44.76
N LYS A 95 -16.03 -13.52 45.29
CA LYS A 95 -15.24 -12.34 45.65
C LYS A 95 -14.35 -11.94 44.46
N VAL A 96 -14.64 -10.81 43.82
CA VAL A 96 -13.73 -10.23 42.82
C VAL A 96 -12.57 -9.58 43.56
N VAL A 97 -11.39 -10.18 43.48
CA VAL A 97 -10.13 -9.55 43.92
C VAL A 97 -9.62 -8.74 42.74
N ARG A 98 -9.45 -7.44 42.94
CA ARG A 98 -9.02 -6.48 41.93
C ARG A 98 -7.53 -6.19 42.07
#